data_AF-A0A6I8V9Y2-F1
#
_entry.id   AF-A0A6I8V9Y2-F1
#
_cell.length_a   1.000
_cell.length_b   1.000
_cell.length_c   1.000
_cell.angle_alpha   90.00
_cell.angle_beta   90.00
_cell.angle_gamma   90.00
#
_symmetry.space_group_name_H-M   'P 1'
#
loop_
_entity.id
_entity.type
_entity.pdbx_description
1 polymer ?
#
loop_
_entity_poly.entity_id
_entity_poly.type
_entity_poly.pdbx_seq_one_letter_code
_entity_poly.pdbx_strand_id
1 'polypeptide(L)'
;MFRPHRGCRHKLVYFILYSILYSSWALGIFPFTYVSKERKLRRSKWLLVYGIAFNATLVVLMLRLHGGEGESMANDPKLDVFQRNFVLKQISLLLGIGGVITICAMYLRTFWRSRDLCRIYNQLLHLEVTYFKDYSVECPTFDRYVIQKGLLVIGGVASTLVIHMGMPNESVSLVKLGSFLLAIHFHLGVAFIYRFVWLINRELLDLANRLRVRPEGSSSRVRFLLTLYGRLLDLNTRLTACYDYQTAMMMAIFLGGNIIVSFYMIVFSVSLSKMSVFVMLIMFPLALINNFLDFWLSIAVCDLAERTGRQTSMILKLFNDMEILDKEMERSFAEFALFCSHRRLRFHHCGLFYVNYEMGFQMLVTSVLYLLFLVQFDYMNL
;
A
#
# COMPACT_ATOMS: atom_id res chain seq x y z
N MET A 1 15.52 -14.64 -0.06
CA MET A 1 14.51 -13.97 0.79
C MET A 1 13.17 -14.71 0.80
N PHE A 2 12.94 -15.65 -0.14
CA PHE A 2 11.65 -16.25 -0.40
C PHE A 2 11.87 -17.73 -0.80
N ARG A 3 11.36 -18.70 -0.02
CA ARG A 3 11.63 -20.15 -0.17
C ARG A 3 10.42 -20.90 -0.75
N PRO A 4 10.53 -21.60 -1.89
CA PRO A 4 9.38 -22.25 -2.53
C PRO A 4 8.74 -23.30 -1.63
N HIS A 5 7.46 -23.12 -1.29
CA HIS A 5 6.59 -24.16 -0.71
C HIS A 5 5.64 -24.70 -1.79
N ARG A 6 5.16 -25.93 -1.61
CA ARG A 6 4.42 -26.71 -2.62
C ARG A 6 2.98 -26.21 -2.75
N GLY A 7 2.76 -25.22 -3.63
CA GLY A 7 1.42 -24.78 -4.06
C GLY A 7 1.49 -23.78 -5.22
N CYS A 8 0.55 -23.84 -6.18
CA CYS A 8 0.52 -22.94 -7.34
C CYS A 8 0.39 -21.46 -6.90
N ARG A 9 -0.50 -21.18 -5.94
CA ARG A 9 -0.71 -19.85 -5.35
C ARG A 9 0.58 -19.25 -4.79
N HIS A 10 1.33 -20.05 -4.05
CA HIS A 10 2.56 -19.60 -3.38
C HIS A 10 3.72 -19.36 -4.35
N LYS A 11 3.83 -20.19 -5.39
CA LYS A 11 4.78 -19.93 -6.50
C LYS A 11 4.47 -18.58 -7.16
N LEU A 12 3.20 -18.27 -7.36
CA LEU A 12 2.75 -17.01 -7.95
C LEU A 12 3.02 -15.81 -7.02
N VAL A 13 2.75 -15.95 -5.71
CA VAL A 13 3.12 -14.94 -4.70
C VAL A 13 4.62 -14.65 -4.75
N TYR A 14 5.45 -15.68 -4.80
CA TYR A 14 6.89 -15.48 -4.89
C TYR A 14 7.33 -14.82 -6.17
N PHE A 15 6.77 -15.24 -7.31
CA PHE A 15 7.02 -14.59 -8.58
C PHE A 15 6.69 -13.09 -8.49
N ILE A 16 5.53 -12.72 -7.94
CA ILE A 16 5.14 -11.32 -7.74
C ILE A 16 6.12 -10.59 -6.83
N LEU A 17 6.50 -11.17 -5.69
CA LEU A 17 7.43 -10.53 -4.75
C LEU A 17 8.83 -10.33 -5.35
N TYR A 18 9.34 -11.31 -6.11
CA TYR A 18 10.59 -11.16 -6.84
C TYR A 18 10.48 -10.09 -7.93
N SER A 19 9.39 -10.07 -8.69
CA SER A 19 9.14 -9.06 -9.71
C SER A 19 9.09 -7.65 -9.09
N ILE A 20 8.41 -7.46 -7.94
CA ILE A 20 8.41 -6.18 -7.22
C ILE A 20 9.83 -5.79 -6.81
N LEU A 21 10.61 -6.72 -6.26
CA LEU A 21 11.98 -6.46 -5.83
C LEU A 21 12.88 -6.05 -7.01
N TYR A 22 12.88 -6.83 -8.09
CA TYR A 22 13.73 -6.57 -9.26
C TYR A 22 13.31 -5.30 -9.99
N SER A 23 12.01 -5.05 -10.17
CA SER A 23 11.52 -3.79 -10.73
C SER A 23 11.90 -2.60 -9.87
N SER A 24 11.87 -2.75 -8.54
CA SER A 24 12.28 -1.69 -7.62
C SER A 24 13.79 -1.43 -7.61
N TRP A 25 14.61 -2.46 -7.88
CA TRP A 25 16.04 -2.28 -8.15
C TRP A 25 16.27 -1.59 -9.48
N ALA A 26 15.58 -2.01 -10.53
CA ALA A 26 15.68 -1.42 -11.86
C ALA A 26 15.27 0.06 -11.88
N LEU A 27 14.25 0.45 -11.11
CA LEU A 27 13.85 1.85 -10.97
C LEU A 27 14.62 2.62 -9.87
N GLY A 28 15.57 1.97 -9.20
CA GLY A 28 16.39 2.59 -8.15
C GLY A 28 15.61 3.02 -6.89
N ILE A 29 14.42 2.46 -6.67
CA ILE A 29 13.52 2.77 -5.55
C ILE A 29 13.94 2.04 -4.27
N PHE A 30 14.55 0.86 -4.42
CA PHE A 30 14.97 0.01 -3.31
C PHE A 30 16.51 -0.06 -3.22
N PRO A 31 17.18 0.88 -2.53
CA PRO A 31 18.64 1.00 -2.52
C PRO A 31 19.33 0.01 -1.55
N PHE A 32 18.82 -1.22 -1.45
CA PHE A 32 19.31 -2.23 -0.52
C PHE A 32 19.75 -3.49 -1.27
N THR A 33 20.91 -4.00 -0.91
CA THR A 33 21.43 -5.29 -1.37
C THR A 33 21.33 -6.32 -0.25
N TYR A 34 21.03 -7.57 -0.60
CA TYR A 34 20.94 -8.65 0.36
C TYR A 34 22.29 -9.35 0.52
N VAL A 35 22.84 -9.35 1.74
CA VAL A 35 24.09 -10.04 2.06
C VAL A 35 23.74 -11.42 2.61
N SER A 36 23.88 -12.45 1.77
CA SER A 36 23.47 -13.83 2.11
C SER A 36 24.19 -14.38 3.35
N LYS A 37 25.49 -14.08 3.51
CA LYS A 37 26.30 -14.53 4.64
C LYS A 37 25.77 -14.03 5.99
N GLU A 38 25.31 -12.79 6.04
CA GLU A 38 24.82 -12.15 7.27
C GLU A 38 23.30 -12.24 7.44
N ARG A 39 22.59 -12.71 6.40
CA ARG A 39 21.12 -12.67 6.29
C ARG A 39 20.54 -11.30 6.60
N LYS A 40 21.21 -10.25 6.11
CA LYS A 40 20.85 -8.84 6.34
C LYS A 40 20.87 -8.06 5.04
N LEU A 41 20.00 -7.06 4.97
CA LEU A 41 20.00 -6.01 3.96
C LEU A 41 21.06 -4.97 4.33
N ARG A 42 21.85 -4.57 3.34
CA ARG A 42 22.82 -3.48 3.44
C ARG A 42 22.44 -2.39 2.46
N ARG A 43 22.55 -1.14 2.91
CA ARG A 43 22.39 0.02 2.03
C ARG A 43 23.55 0.09 1.05
N SER A 44 23.24 0.10 -0.25
CA SER A 44 24.24 0.30 -1.31
C SER A 44 24.34 1.78 -1.66
N LYS A 45 25.54 2.37 -1.57
CA LYS A 45 25.77 3.76 -1.98
C LYS A 45 25.57 3.94 -3.49
N TRP A 46 25.98 2.94 -4.27
CA TRP A 46 25.85 2.95 -5.73
C TRP A 46 24.38 2.93 -6.19
N LEU A 47 23.57 1.99 -5.68
CA LEU A 47 22.14 1.93 -6.03
C LEU A 47 21.39 3.20 -5.63
N LEU A 48 21.87 3.87 -4.59
CA LEU A 48 21.27 5.09 -4.12
C LEU A 48 21.58 6.28 -5.02
N VAL A 49 22.84 6.45 -5.43
CA VAL A 49 23.22 7.51 -6.38
C VAL A 49 22.55 7.26 -7.73
N TYR A 50 22.54 6.01 -8.17
CA TYR A 50 21.79 5.57 -9.36
C TYR A 50 20.32 5.93 -9.27
N GLY A 51 19.65 5.57 -8.16
CA GLY A 51 18.23 5.86 -7.97
C GLY A 51 17.91 7.35 -7.97
N ILE A 52 18.74 8.18 -7.35
CA ILE A 52 18.54 9.65 -7.39
C ILE A 52 18.70 10.17 -8.82
N ALA A 53 19.80 9.84 -9.49
CA ALA A 53 20.07 10.34 -10.83
C ALA A 53 19.02 9.88 -11.84
N PHE A 54 18.63 8.61 -11.79
CA PHE A 54 17.66 8.01 -12.69
C PHE A 54 16.25 8.60 -12.49
N ASN A 55 15.76 8.68 -11.24
CA ASN A 55 14.43 9.23 -10.98
C ASN A 55 14.38 10.74 -11.24
N ALA A 56 15.46 11.50 -10.96
CA ALA A 56 15.53 12.92 -11.33
C ALA A 56 15.47 13.10 -12.85
N THR A 57 16.18 12.27 -13.61
CA THR A 57 16.15 12.29 -15.08
C THR A 57 14.75 11.97 -15.61
N LEU A 58 14.08 10.95 -15.05
CA LEU A 58 12.71 10.59 -15.43
C LEU A 58 11.72 11.74 -15.18
N VAL A 59 11.81 12.42 -14.03
CA VAL A 59 10.95 13.58 -13.74
C VAL A 59 11.23 14.74 -14.71
N VAL A 60 12.50 15.02 -15.03
CA VAL A 60 12.85 16.08 -16.00
C VAL A 60 12.35 15.73 -17.40
N LEU A 61 12.47 14.48 -17.84
CA LEU A 61 11.96 14.03 -19.13
C LEU A 61 10.42 14.15 -19.18
N MET A 62 9.73 13.70 -18.13
CA MET A 62 8.29 13.84 -18.00
C MET A 62 7.84 15.30 -18.14
N LEU A 63 8.53 16.23 -17.48
CA LEU A 63 8.21 17.67 -17.54
C LEU A 63 8.55 18.31 -18.90
N ARG A 64 9.68 17.94 -19.52
CA ARG A 64 10.09 18.49 -20.82
C ARG A 64 9.16 18.06 -21.94
N LEU A 65 8.72 16.80 -21.96
CA LEU A 65 7.73 16.35 -22.95
C LEU A 65 6.39 17.08 -22.79
N HIS A 66 5.99 17.41 -21.56
CA HIS A 66 4.75 18.16 -21.33
C HIS A 66 4.85 19.66 -21.68
N GLY A 67 6.06 20.25 -21.62
CA GLY A 67 6.30 21.66 -21.94
C GLY A 67 6.60 21.97 -23.42
N GLY A 68 6.89 20.95 -24.24
CA GLY A 68 7.22 21.10 -25.67
C GLY A 68 6.03 21.01 -26.63
N GLU A 69 4.83 20.68 -26.14
CA GLU A 69 3.62 20.46 -26.97
C GLU A 69 2.87 21.76 -27.31
N GLY A 70 3.62 22.82 -27.66
CA GLY A 70 3.03 24.07 -28.17
C GLY A 70 2.41 23.94 -29.58
N GLU A 71 2.81 22.92 -30.37
CA GLU A 71 2.49 22.88 -31.80
C GLU A 71 1.67 21.68 -32.28
N SER A 72 1.58 20.58 -31.51
CA SER A 72 0.87 19.36 -31.98
C SER A 72 -0.52 19.14 -31.36
N MET A 73 -0.96 20.00 -30.43
CA MET A 73 -2.21 19.85 -29.68
C MET A 73 -3.47 20.41 -30.38
N ALA A 74 -3.35 21.01 -31.57
CA ALA A 74 -4.45 21.72 -32.22
C ALA A 74 -5.62 20.83 -32.69
N ASN A 75 -5.47 19.49 -32.73
CA ASN A 75 -6.48 18.56 -33.24
C ASN A 75 -6.87 17.41 -32.27
N ASP A 76 -6.54 17.50 -30.97
CA ASP A 76 -6.95 16.46 -30.01
C ASP A 76 -8.38 16.75 -29.48
N PRO A 77 -9.36 15.83 -29.59
CA PRO A 77 -10.70 16.00 -29.00
C PRO A 77 -10.70 16.25 -27.47
N LYS A 78 -9.58 16.02 -26.78
CA LYS A 78 -9.38 16.51 -25.41
C LYS A 78 -9.40 18.04 -25.31
N LEU A 79 -8.86 18.74 -26.31
CA LEU A 79 -8.73 20.20 -26.33
C LEU A 79 -10.09 20.90 -26.40
N ASP A 80 -11.05 20.34 -27.15
CA ASP A 80 -12.42 20.87 -27.26
C ASP A 80 -13.15 20.89 -25.90
N VAL A 81 -12.98 19.85 -25.07
CA VAL A 81 -13.59 19.78 -23.73
C VAL A 81 -12.88 20.71 -22.73
N PHE A 82 -11.55 20.82 -22.81
CA PHE A 82 -10.78 21.76 -21.98
C PHE A 82 -11.00 23.23 -22.36
N GLN A 83 -11.35 23.52 -23.61
CA GLN A 83 -11.80 24.84 -24.03
C GLN A 83 -13.22 25.13 -23.54
N ARG A 84 -14.08 24.11 -23.45
CA ARG A 84 -15.49 24.27 -23.02
C ARG A 84 -15.67 24.39 -21.51
N ASN A 85 -14.81 23.79 -20.70
CA ASN A 85 -14.88 23.86 -19.23
C ASN A 85 -13.55 24.29 -18.58
N PHE A 86 -13.45 25.60 -18.29
CA PHE A 86 -12.26 26.23 -17.68
C PHE A 86 -11.91 25.66 -16.29
N VAL A 87 -12.92 25.37 -15.47
CA VAL A 87 -12.72 24.82 -14.12
C VAL A 87 -12.06 23.44 -14.20
N LEU A 88 -12.46 22.62 -15.16
CA LEU A 88 -11.89 21.31 -15.38
C LEU A 88 -10.40 21.37 -15.78
N LYS A 89 -10.04 22.34 -16.65
CA LYS A 89 -8.65 22.59 -17.02
C LYS A 89 -7.80 22.95 -15.80
N GLN A 90 -8.31 23.81 -14.92
CA GLN A 90 -7.61 24.21 -13.70
C GLN A 90 -7.45 23.05 -12.71
N ILE A 91 -8.51 22.26 -12.47
CA ILE A 91 -8.47 21.12 -11.55
C ILE A 91 -7.49 20.05 -12.08
N SER A 92 -7.51 19.76 -13.37
CA SER A 92 -6.59 18.80 -14.01
C SER A 92 -5.13 19.27 -13.90
N LEU A 93 -4.87 20.56 -14.15
CA LEU A 93 -3.54 21.16 -13.98
C LEU A 93 -3.07 21.07 -12.52
N LEU A 94 -3.94 21.39 -11.56
CA LEU A 94 -3.63 21.35 -10.14
C LEU A 94 -3.34 19.92 -9.66
N LEU A 95 -4.10 18.93 -10.12
CA LEU A 95 -3.81 17.53 -9.83
C LEU A 95 -2.48 17.08 -10.48
N GLY A 96 -2.18 17.54 -11.69
CA GLY A 96 -0.91 17.27 -12.36
C GLY A 96 0.29 17.82 -11.59
N ILE A 97 0.23 19.08 -11.16
CA ILE A 97 1.24 19.73 -10.31
C ILE A 97 1.38 18.98 -8.99
N GLY A 98 0.25 18.68 -8.32
CA GLY A 98 0.22 17.90 -7.08
C GLY A 98 0.84 16.51 -7.23
N GLY A 99 0.60 15.85 -8.36
CA GLY A 99 1.20 14.58 -8.77
C GLY A 99 2.71 14.64 -8.83
N VAL A 100 3.26 15.61 -9.56
CA VAL A 100 4.72 15.82 -9.67
C VAL A 100 5.34 16.14 -8.31
N ILE A 101 4.72 17.03 -7.52
CA ILE A 101 5.19 17.36 -6.17
C ILE A 101 5.24 16.11 -5.31
N THR A 102 4.22 15.26 -5.38
CA THR A 102 4.15 14.04 -4.59
C THR A 102 5.21 13.04 -5.01
N ILE A 103 5.43 12.86 -6.32
CA ILE A 103 6.51 11.99 -6.84
C ILE A 103 7.88 12.47 -6.31
N CYS A 104 8.16 13.77 -6.40
CA CYS A 104 9.40 14.36 -5.88
C CYS A 104 9.54 14.16 -4.36
N ALA A 105 8.48 14.46 -3.60
CA ALA A 105 8.45 14.29 -2.15
C ALA A 105 8.64 12.81 -1.75
N MET A 106 8.04 11.89 -2.51
CA MET A 106 8.19 10.45 -2.35
C MET A 106 9.65 10.03 -2.51
N TYR A 107 10.30 10.34 -3.63
CA TYR A 107 11.69 9.96 -3.83
C TYR A 107 12.63 10.57 -2.78
N LEU A 108 12.47 11.85 -2.46
CA LEU A 108 13.28 12.53 -1.46
C LEU A 108 13.12 11.90 -0.07
N ARG A 109 11.88 11.62 0.35
CA ARG A 109 11.60 11.02 1.65
C ARG A 109 12.13 9.59 1.74
N THR A 110 12.01 8.77 0.69
CA THR A 110 12.58 7.42 0.63
C THR A 110 14.09 7.46 0.78
N PHE A 111 14.75 8.40 0.12
CA PHE A 111 16.18 8.63 0.24
C PHE A 111 16.57 9.04 1.68
N TRP A 112 15.88 10.03 2.25
CA TRP A 112 16.16 10.54 3.59
C TRP A 112 16.00 9.47 4.67
N ARG A 113 14.90 8.70 4.61
CA ARG A 113 14.56 7.66 5.58
C ARG A 113 15.17 6.29 5.27
N SER A 114 16.00 6.18 4.23
CA SER A 114 16.52 4.89 3.77
C SER A 114 17.29 4.12 4.85
N ARG A 115 17.97 4.80 5.77
CA ARG A 115 18.69 4.17 6.89
C ARG A 115 17.74 3.54 7.90
N ASP A 116 16.64 4.22 8.21
CA ASP A 116 15.62 3.75 9.13
C ASP A 116 14.84 2.58 8.51
N LEU A 117 14.48 2.69 7.23
CA LEU A 117 13.86 1.61 6.46
C LEU A 117 14.73 0.34 6.43
N CYS A 118 16.04 0.48 6.20
CA CYS A 118 16.97 -0.65 6.25
C CYS A 118 16.95 -1.37 7.61
N ARG A 119 16.90 -0.61 8.71
CA ARG A 119 16.81 -1.19 10.07
C ARG A 119 15.49 -1.93 10.29
N ILE A 120 14.38 -1.33 9.85
CA ILE A 120 13.03 -1.93 9.97
C ILE A 120 12.98 -3.25 9.19
N TYR A 121 13.39 -3.25 7.91
CA TYR A 121 13.38 -4.47 7.10
C TYR A 121 14.32 -5.56 7.63
N ASN A 122 15.49 -5.19 8.14
CA ASN A 122 16.38 -6.15 8.81
C ASN A 122 15.76 -6.77 10.06
N GLN A 123 15.03 -5.99 10.86
CA GLN A 123 14.34 -6.49 12.03
C GLN A 123 13.17 -7.41 11.65
N LEU A 124 12.37 -7.04 10.64
CA LEU A 124 11.32 -7.91 10.09
C LEU A 124 11.89 -9.23 9.56
N LEU A 125 12.99 -9.16 8.80
CA LEU A 125 13.66 -10.35 8.28
C LEU A 125 14.23 -11.22 9.41
N HIS A 126 14.81 -10.60 10.44
CA HIS A 126 15.29 -11.32 11.62
C HIS A 126 14.16 -12.04 12.35
N LEU A 127 13.00 -11.39 12.52
CA LEU A 127 11.82 -12.02 13.10
C LEU A 127 11.36 -13.22 12.27
N GLU A 128 11.31 -13.07 10.95
CA GLU A 128 10.94 -14.16 10.03
C GLU A 128 11.90 -15.36 10.17
N VAL A 129 13.21 -15.12 10.07
CA VAL A 129 14.23 -16.19 10.06
C VAL A 129 14.38 -16.87 11.41
N THR A 130 14.21 -16.13 12.51
CA THR A 130 14.48 -16.65 13.87
C THR A 130 13.26 -17.31 14.49
N TYR A 131 12.07 -16.76 14.27
CA TYR A 131 10.88 -17.16 15.02
C TYR A 131 9.77 -17.76 14.16
N PHE A 132 9.64 -17.33 12.91
CA PHE A 132 8.56 -17.77 12.04
C PHE A 132 9.01 -18.71 10.91
N LYS A 133 10.29 -19.08 10.87
CA LYS A 133 10.89 -19.90 9.82
C LYS A 133 10.31 -21.30 9.75
N ASP A 134 9.99 -21.88 10.91
CA ASP A 134 9.49 -23.27 11.02
C ASP A 134 7.96 -23.35 11.09
N TYR A 135 7.27 -22.20 11.23
CA TYR A 135 5.82 -22.13 11.09
C TYR A 135 5.45 -22.12 9.61
N SER A 136 5.50 -23.29 8.97
CA SER A 136 5.10 -23.55 7.58
C SER A 136 3.59 -23.42 7.32
N VAL A 137 2.91 -22.64 8.15
CA VAL A 137 1.47 -22.49 8.10
C VAL A 137 1.14 -21.46 7.02
N GLU A 138 0.37 -21.87 6.02
CA GLU A 138 -0.12 -20.99 4.98
C GLU A 138 -1.02 -19.89 5.59
N CYS A 139 -0.73 -18.63 5.23
CA CYS A 139 -1.59 -17.50 5.52
C CYS A 139 -2.32 -17.11 4.23
N PRO A 140 -3.49 -17.71 3.94
CA PRO A 140 -4.15 -17.55 2.64
C PRO A 140 -4.56 -16.10 2.36
N THR A 141 -4.86 -15.33 3.41
CA THR A 141 -5.22 -13.91 3.29
C THR A 141 -4.03 -13.06 2.87
N PHE A 142 -2.83 -13.35 3.38
CA PHE A 142 -1.60 -12.69 2.94
C PHE A 142 -1.32 -12.99 1.47
N ASP A 143 -1.38 -14.27 1.07
CA ASP A 143 -1.17 -14.68 -0.31
C ASP A 143 -2.16 -13.97 -1.25
N ARG A 144 -3.45 -13.99 -0.91
CA ARG A 144 -4.51 -13.33 -1.69
C ARG A 144 -4.25 -11.84 -1.84
N TYR A 145 -3.83 -11.17 -0.77
CA TYR A 145 -3.49 -9.75 -0.81
C TYR A 145 -2.36 -9.45 -1.79
N VAL A 146 -1.24 -10.20 -1.70
CA VAL A 146 -0.08 -9.99 -2.59
C VAL A 146 -0.47 -10.20 -4.06
N ILE A 147 -1.27 -11.23 -4.34
CA ILE A 147 -1.75 -11.52 -5.69
C ILE A 147 -2.63 -10.40 -6.22
N GLN A 148 -3.66 -10.01 -5.47
CA GLN A 148 -4.59 -8.95 -5.87
C GLN A 148 -3.86 -7.63 -6.11
N LYS A 149 -2.96 -7.23 -5.19
CA LYS A 149 -2.20 -5.99 -5.32
C LYS A 149 -1.25 -6.02 -6.51
N GLY A 150 -0.57 -7.15 -6.75
CA GLY A 150 0.30 -7.33 -7.92
C GLY A 150 -0.47 -7.20 -9.24
N LEU A 151 -1.67 -7.80 -9.33
CA LEU A 151 -2.53 -7.69 -10.51
C LEU A 151 -3.02 -6.25 -10.75
N LEU A 152 -3.35 -5.51 -9.69
CA LEU A 152 -3.80 -4.10 -9.80
C LEU A 152 -2.67 -3.17 -10.26
N VAL A 153 -1.42 -3.42 -9.85
CA VAL A 153 -0.26 -2.67 -10.38
C VAL A 153 -0.08 -2.95 -11.87
N ILE A 154 -0.15 -4.22 -12.30
CA ILE A 154 -0.07 -4.59 -13.72
C ILE A 154 -1.21 -3.94 -14.51
N GLY A 155 -2.45 -4.01 -14.01
CA GLY A 155 -3.62 -3.37 -14.63
C GLY A 155 -3.50 -1.84 -14.71
N GLY A 156 -2.92 -1.21 -13.68
CA GLY A 156 -2.68 0.23 -13.65
C GLY A 156 -1.63 0.67 -14.67
N VAL A 157 -0.59 -0.12 -14.87
CA VAL A 157 0.44 0.16 -15.89
C VAL A 157 -0.11 -0.12 -17.30
N ALA A 158 -0.79 -1.25 -17.49
CA ALA A 158 -1.41 -1.62 -18.76
C ALA A 158 -2.45 -0.58 -19.22
N SER A 159 -3.33 -0.12 -18.33
CA SER A 159 -4.30 0.94 -18.65
C SER A 159 -3.62 2.25 -19.06
N THR A 160 -2.50 2.59 -18.42
CA THR A 160 -1.71 3.77 -18.79
C THR A 160 -1.10 3.62 -20.18
N LEU A 161 -0.51 2.45 -20.47
CA LEU A 161 0.06 2.15 -21.79
C LEU A 161 -1.01 2.22 -22.88
N VAL A 162 -2.20 1.64 -22.65
CA VAL A 162 -3.29 1.64 -23.63
C VAL A 162 -3.83 3.06 -23.89
N ILE A 163 -4.00 3.87 -22.85
CA ILE A 163 -4.41 5.29 -22.99
C ILE A 163 -3.37 6.08 -23.79
N HIS A 164 -2.09 5.71 -23.69
CA HIS A 164 -0.97 6.36 -24.37
C HIS A 164 -0.52 5.63 -25.65
N MET A 165 -1.23 4.61 -26.15
CA MET A 165 -0.91 3.97 -27.44
C MET A 165 -1.10 4.90 -28.64
N GLY A 166 -1.54 6.15 -28.43
CA GLY A 166 -1.50 7.25 -29.40
C GLY A 166 -0.32 8.22 -29.28
N MET A 167 0.45 8.20 -28.18
CA MET A 167 1.69 8.98 -28.00
C MET A 167 2.64 8.27 -27.01
N PRO A 168 3.81 7.78 -27.45
CA PRO A 168 4.69 6.99 -26.59
C PRO A 168 5.44 7.89 -25.60
N ASN A 169 4.85 8.12 -24.44
CA ASN A 169 5.55 8.76 -23.32
C ASN A 169 6.01 7.70 -22.30
N GLU A 170 7.03 6.93 -22.67
CA GLU A 170 7.59 5.85 -21.84
C GLU A 170 8.02 6.35 -20.46
N SER A 171 8.48 7.60 -20.37
CA SER A 171 8.88 8.24 -19.11
C SER A 171 7.72 8.31 -18.11
N VAL A 172 6.51 8.65 -18.55
CA VAL A 172 5.30 8.74 -17.71
C VAL A 172 4.92 7.36 -17.16
N SER A 173 4.97 6.33 -18.01
CA SER A 173 4.67 4.95 -17.61
C SER A 173 5.67 4.44 -16.57
N LEU A 174 6.96 4.74 -16.72
CA LEU A 174 8.00 4.36 -15.76
C LEU A 174 7.87 5.10 -14.43
N VAL A 175 7.57 6.40 -14.46
CA VAL A 175 7.32 7.20 -13.25
C VAL A 175 6.09 6.68 -12.49
N LYS A 176 5.02 6.34 -13.21
CA LYS A 176 3.79 5.78 -12.61
C LYS A 176 4.02 4.37 -12.06
N LEU A 177 4.77 3.52 -12.76
CA LEU A 177 5.22 2.24 -12.22
C LEU A 177 6.02 2.46 -10.92
N GLY A 178 6.91 3.46 -10.89
CA GLY A 178 7.68 3.80 -9.72
C GLY A 178 6.84 4.23 -8.51
N SER A 179 5.81 5.06 -8.72
CA SER A 179 4.90 5.47 -7.63
C SER A 179 4.08 4.30 -7.08
N PHE A 180 3.60 3.41 -7.95
CA PHE A 180 2.93 2.17 -7.53
C PHE A 180 3.87 1.23 -6.75
N LEU A 181 5.12 1.08 -7.20
CA LEU A 181 6.12 0.28 -6.50
C LEU A 181 6.48 0.86 -5.12
N LEU A 182 6.49 2.19 -4.97
CA LEU A 182 6.71 2.77 -3.66
C LEU A 182 5.50 2.54 -2.74
N ALA A 183 4.28 2.69 -3.26
CA ALA A 183 3.06 2.41 -2.49
C ALA A 183 3.00 0.95 -2.03
N ILE A 184 3.31 -0.01 -2.91
CA ILE A 184 3.28 -1.43 -2.55
C ILE A 184 4.34 -1.79 -1.49
N HIS A 185 5.49 -1.10 -1.43
CA HIS A 185 6.49 -1.37 -0.38
C HIS A 185 5.97 -1.10 1.03
N PHE A 186 5.23 0.00 1.22
CA PHE A 186 4.59 0.29 2.50
C PHE A 186 3.58 -0.80 2.85
N HIS A 187 2.64 -1.07 1.94
CA HIS A 187 1.57 -2.02 2.20
C HIS A 187 2.06 -3.47 2.34
N LEU A 188 3.14 -3.84 1.65
CA LEU A 188 3.78 -5.13 1.82
C LEU A 188 4.39 -5.24 3.24
N GLY A 189 5.02 -4.17 3.73
CA GLY A 189 5.48 -4.10 5.12
C GLY A 189 4.35 -4.29 6.12
N VAL A 190 3.21 -3.64 5.89
CA VAL A 190 1.98 -3.83 6.69
C VAL A 190 1.48 -5.28 6.61
N ALA A 191 1.46 -5.88 5.42
CA ALA A 191 1.04 -7.26 5.22
C ALA A 191 1.94 -8.27 5.94
N PHE A 192 3.27 -8.02 6.00
CA PHE A 192 4.19 -8.83 6.79
C PHE A 192 3.93 -8.69 8.30
N ILE A 193 3.70 -7.47 8.79
CA ILE A 193 3.33 -7.26 10.21
C ILE A 193 2.03 -7.98 10.53
N TYR A 194 1.01 -7.86 9.68
CA TYR A 194 -0.24 -8.62 9.77
C TYR A 194 0.03 -10.13 9.87
N ARG A 195 0.85 -10.70 8.98
CA ARG A 195 1.17 -12.12 8.97
C ARG A 195 1.83 -12.55 10.29
N PHE A 196 2.74 -11.76 10.84
CA PHE A 196 3.38 -12.08 12.12
C PHE A 196 2.42 -11.99 13.30
N VAL A 197 1.54 -10.98 13.35
CA VAL A 197 0.50 -10.89 14.39
C VAL A 197 -0.49 -12.04 14.27
N TRP A 198 -0.86 -12.44 13.05
CA TRP A 198 -1.71 -13.59 12.81
C TRP A 198 -1.09 -14.90 13.32
N LEU A 199 0.21 -15.10 13.12
CA LEU A 199 0.94 -16.25 13.67
C LEU A 199 0.95 -16.24 15.20
N ILE A 200 1.16 -15.08 15.84
CA ILE A 200 1.05 -14.94 17.30
C ILE A 200 -0.36 -15.31 17.79
N ASN A 201 -1.40 -14.81 17.13
CA ASN A 201 -2.79 -15.12 17.49
C ASN A 201 -3.11 -16.61 17.37
N ARG A 202 -2.64 -17.25 16.29
CA ARG A 202 -2.79 -18.69 16.11
C ARG A 202 -2.11 -19.46 17.23
N GLU A 203 -0.89 -19.06 17.59
CA GLU A 203 -0.16 -19.73 18.66
C GLU A 203 -0.81 -19.54 20.03
N LEU A 204 -1.34 -18.34 20.32
CA LEU A 204 -2.14 -18.10 21.53
C LEU A 204 -3.37 -19.00 21.55
N LEU A 205 -4.07 -19.15 20.43
CA LEU A 205 -5.25 -20.02 20.35
C LEU A 205 -4.88 -21.50 20.54
N ASP A 206 -3.77 -21.95 19.96
CA ASP A 206 -3.23 -23.29 20.18
C ASP A 206 -2.81 -23.51 21.64
N LEU A 207 -2.36 -22.45 22.33
CA LEU A 207 -2.07 -22.50 23.77
C LEU A 207 -3.35 -22.62 24.59
N ALA A 208 -4.38 -21.82 24.27
CA ALA A 208 -5.69 -21.88 24.94
C ALA A 208 -6.32 -23.28 24.83
N ASN A 209 -6.31 -23.85 23.62
CA ASN A 209 -6.85 -25.19 23.38
C ASN A 209 -6.07 -26.26 24.14
N ARG A 210 -4.73 -26.15 24.21
CA ARG A 210 -3.91 -27.09 24.99
C ARG A 210 -4.18 -26.98 26.48
N LEU A 211 -4.26 -25.78 27.03
CA LEU A 211 -4.50 -25.56 28.45
C LEU A 211 -5.88 -26.06 28.91
N ARG A 212 -6.89 -26.02 28.03
CA ARG A 212 -8.21 -26.62 28.29
C ARG A 212 -8.16 -28.15 28.44
N VAL A 213 -7.26 -28.82 27.72
CA VAL A 213 -7.13 -30.28 27.75
C VAL A 213 -6.14 -30.72 28.82
N ARG A 214 -5.04 -29.97 28.99
CA ARG A 214 -3.98 -30.25 29.95
C ARG A 214 -3.46 -28.93 30.54
N PRO A 215 -3.70 -28.64 31.83
CA PRO A 215 -3.31 -27.39 32.47
C PRO A 215 -1.81 -27.30 32.80
N GLU A 216 -0.96 -27.87 31.95
CA GLU A 216 0.49 -27.74 32.02
C GLU A 216 0.96 -26.80 30.90
N GLY A 217 1.26 -25.56 31.24
CA GLY A 217 1.81 -24.58 30.28
C GLY A 217 2.98 -23.81 30.88
N SER A 218 3.77 -23.14 30.03
CA SER A 218 4.89 -22.31 30.50
C SER A 218 4.57 -20.82 30.39
N SER A 219 4.64 -20.13 31.53
CA SER A 219 4.56 -18.66 31.61
C SER A 219 5.61 -17.97 30.72
N SER A 220 6.79 -18.60 30.57
CA SER A 220 7.87 -18.12 29.70
C SER A 220 7.45 -17.98 28.24
N ARG A 221 6.57 -18.85 27.73
CA ARG A 221 6.11 -18.76 26.34
C ARG A 221 5.17 -17.57 26.13
N VAL A 222 4.31 -17.28 27.10
CA VAL A 222 3.39 -16.13 27.06
C VAL A 222 4.18 -14.82 27.06
N ARG A 223 5.17 -14.68 27.97
CA ARG A 223 6.06 -13.50 28.01
C ARG A 223 6.85 -13.31 26.71
N PHE A 224 7.27 -14.41 26.10
CA PHE A 224 7.94 -14.38 24.81
C PHE A 224 7.02 -13.85 23.68
N LEU A 225 5.77 -14.33 23.61
CA LEU A 225 4.79 -13.84 22.64
C LEU A 225 4.44 -12.36 22.84
N LEU A 226 4.29 -11.92 24.10
CA LEU A 226 4.13 -10.51 24.45
C LEU A 226 5.32 -9.67 23.94
N THR A 227 6.55 -10.14 24.15
CA THR A 227 7.77 -9.46 23.68
C THR A 227 7.79 -9.35 22.16
N LEU A 228 7.43 -10.42 21.45
CA LEU A 228 7.33 -10.40 19.98
C LEU A 228 6.27 -9.41 19.50
N TYR A 229 5.09 -9.43 20.11
CA TYR A 229 3.99 -8.52 19.77
C TYR A 229 4.39 -7.06 20.02
N GLY A 230 5.01 -6.75 21.16
CA GLY A 230 5.53 -5.42 21.46
C GLY A 230 6.56 -4.92 20.45
N ARG A 231 7.47 -5.81 19.99
CA ARG A 231 8.42 -5.50 18.91
C ARG A 231 7.72 -5.24 17.58
N LEU A 232 6.68 -5.99 17.24
CA LEU A 232 5.90 -5.76 16.02
C LEU A 232 5.16 -4.42 16.06
N LEU A 233 4.61 -4.02 17.21
CA LEU A 233 3.99 -2.69 17.36
C LEU A 233 5.01 -1.57 17.16
N ASP A 234 6.22 -1.68 17.73
CA ASP A 234 7.29 -0.68 17.52
C ASP A 234 7.69 -0.60 16.04
N LEU A 235 7.87 -1.75 15.39
CA LEU A 235 8.17 -1.83 13.96
C LEU A 235 7.06 -1.18 13.12
N ASN A 236 5.80 -1.41 13.47
CA ASN A 236 4.67 -0.80 12.81
C ASN A 236 4.70 0.73 12.92
N THR A 237 4.84 1.26 14.14
CA THR A 237 4.92 2.72 14.36
C THR A 237 6.06 3.34 13.57
N ARG A 238 7.24 2.71 13.57
CA ARG A 238 8.41 3.20 12.82
C ARG A 238 8.24 3.09 11.30
N LEU A 239 7.60 2.02 10.82
CA LEU A 239 7.27 1.86 9.41
C LEU A 239 6.30 2.94 8.95
N THR A 240 5.21 3.16 9.68
CA THR A 240 4.24 4.22 9.40
C THR A 240 4.89 5.60 9.41
N ALA A 241 5.76 5.90 10.38
CA ALA A 241 6.47 7.18 10.42
C ALA A 241 7.46 7.41 9.26
N CYS A 242 7.94 6.35 8.60
CA CYS A 242 8.79 6.49 7.42
C CYS A 242 7.97 6.82 6.16
N TYR A 243 6.77 6.26 6.06
CA TYR A 243 5.89 6.34 4.88
C TYR A 243 4.73 7.35 5.04
N ASP A 244 4.60 7.99 6.20
CA ASP A 244 3.53 8.90 6.59
C ASP A 244 3.11 9.89 5.48
N TYR A 245 4.03 10.77 5.07
CA TYR A 245 3.77 11.77 4.03
C TYR A 245 3.48 11.14 2.67
N GLN A 246 4.22 10.08 2.32
CA GLN A 246 4.11 9.42 1.02
C GLN A 246 2.72 8.79 0.84
N THR A 247 2.27 8.03 1.83
CA THR A 247 0.96 7.39 1.82
C THR A 247 -0.16 8.43 1.86
N ALA A 248 -0.03 9.49 2.65
CA ALA A 248 -1.05 10.55 2.72
C ALA A 248 -1.20 11.30 1.38
N MET A 249 -0.09 11.71 0.76
CA MET A 249 -0.12 12.37 -0.54
C MET A 249 -0.64 11.44 -1.65
N MET A 250 -0.24 10.16 -1.66
CA MET A 250 -0.76 9.18 -2.62
C MET A 250 -2.26 8.94 -2.45
N MET A 251 -2.77 8.85 -1.21
CA MET A 251 -4.21 8.75 -0.97
C MET A 251 -4.95 9.97 -1.49
N ALA A 252 -4.45 11.18 -1.27
CA ALA A 252 -5.05 12.40 -1.79
C ALA A 252 -5.09 12.44 -3.32
N ILE A 253 -4.00 12.05 -3.98
CA ILE A 253 -3.95 11.99 -5.46
C ILE A 253 -4.87 10.91 -6.00
N PHE A 254 -4.93 9.72 -5.40
CA PHE A 254 -5.87 8.68 -5.84
C PHE A 254 -7.32 9.12 -5.68
N LEU A 255 -7.65 9.81 -4.58
CA LEU A 255 -8.98 10.36 -4.36
C LEU A 255 -9.34 11.39 -5.44
N GLY A 256 -8.47 12.37 -5.67
CA GLY A 256 -8.65 13.40 -6.70
C GLY A 256 -8.72 12.79 -8.10
N GLY A 257 -7.86 11.82 -8.40
CA GLY A 257 -7.85 11.09 -9.66
C GLY A 257 -9.16 10.35 -9.90
N ASN A 258 -9.72 9.67 -8.88
CA ASN A 258 -11.01 8.99 -9.00
C ASN A 258 -12.15 9.97 -9.27
N ILE A 259 -12.20 11.11 -8.58
CA ILE A 259 -13.21 12.16 -8.80
C ILE A 259 -13.13 12.67 -10.24
N ILE A 260 -11.92 13.05 -10.69
CA ILE A 260 -11.72 13.64 -12.03
C ILE A 260 -12.02 12.63 -13.14
N VAL A 261 -11.54 11.39 -13.03
CA VAL A 261 -11.80 10.35 -14.04
C VAL A 261 -13.29 10.04 -14.11
N SER A 262 -14.00 9.99 -12.98
CA SER A 262 -15.46 9.81 -12.95
C SER A 262 -16.18 10.98 -13.62
N PHE A 263 -15.75 12.22 -13.32
CA PHE A 263 -16.33 13.41 -13.93
C PHE A 263 -16.12 13.42 -15.45
N TYR A 264 -14.90 13.13 -15.92
CA TYR A 264 -14.63 13.00 -17.35
C TYR A 264 -15.54 11.96 -17.99
N MET A 265 -15.68 10.78 -17.38
CA MET A 265 -16.55 9.74 -17.91
C MET A 265 -18.00 10.23 -18.08
N ILE A 266 -18.54 10.97 -17.10
CA ILE A 266 -19.90 11.53 -17.17
C ILE A 266 -20.01 12.57 -18.30
N VAL A 267 -19.12 13.57 -18.33
CA VAL A 267 -19.15 14.64 -19.35
C VAL A 267 -18.98 14.06 -20.75
N PHE A 268 -18.04 13.15 -20.95
CA PHE A 268 -17.80 12.51 -22.25
C PHE A 268 -18.98 11.62 -22.67
N SER A 269 -19.62 10.92 -21.74
CA SER A 269 -20.80 10.10 -22.03
C SER A 269 -21.99 10.94 -22.49
N VAL A 270 -22.11 12.19 -22.04
CA VAL A 270 -23.22 13.08 -22.39
C VAL A 270 -22.91 13.93 -23.62
N SER A 271 -21.68 14.43 -23.77
CA SER A 271 -21.35 15.48 -24.74
C SER A 271 -20.84 15.00 -26.10
N LEU A 272 -20.35 13.77 -26.26
CA LEU A 272 -19.61 13.37 -27.46
C LEU A 272 -20.15 12.10 -28.11
N SER A 273 -20.91 12.26 -29.21
CA SER A 273 -21.28 11.19 -30.15
C SER A 273 -20.10 10.68 -31.00
N LYS A 274 -18.89 11.28 -30.85
CA LYS A 274 -17.72 11.07 -31.73
C LYS A 274 -16.54 10.32 -31.10
N MET A 275 -16.52 10.07 -29.79
CA MET A 275 -15.48 9.20 -29.21
C MET A 275 -15.81 7.74 -29.51
N SER A 276 -14.78 6.92 -29.76
CA SER A 276 -14.97 5.48 -29.94
C SER A 276 -15.70 4.90 -28.72
N VAL A 277 -16.82 4.21 -28.98
CA VAL A 277 -17.62 3.49 -27.97
C VAL A 277 -16.73 2.60 -27.10
N PHE A 278 -15.65 2.06 -27.67
CA PHE A 278 -14.64 1.26 -26.96
C PHE A 278 -13.92 2.04 -25.84
N VAL A 279 -13.52 3.28 -26.09
CA VAL A 279 -12.82 4.10 -25.10
C VAL A 279 -13.76 4.46 -23.95
N MET A 280 -15.00 4.83 -24.27
CA MET A 280 -16.01 5.23 -23.28
C MET A 280 -16.53 4.06 -22.44
N LEU A 281 -16.87 2.92 -23.04
CA LEU A 281 -17.49 1.79 -22.33
C LEU A 281 -16.49 0.83 -21.71
N ILE A 282 -15.23 0.80 -22.19
CA ILE A 282 -14.26 -0.19 -21.73
C ILE A 282 -13.07 0.48 -21.04
N MET A 283 -12.41 1.45 -21.67
CA MET A 283 -11.16 2.01 -21.13
C MET A 283 -11.37 2.85 -19.86
N PHE A 284 -12.33 3.77 -19.88
CA PHE A 284 -12.64 4.61 -18.72
C PHE A 284 -13.13 3.80 -17.50
N PRO A 285 -14.13 2.90 -17.65
CA PRO A 285 -14.57 2.06 -16.54
C PRO A 285 -13.47 1.16 -16.00
N LEU A 286 -12.64 0.57 -16.88
CA LEU A 286 -11.53 -0.27 -16.45
C LEU A 286 -10.51 0.53 -15.61
N ALA A 287 -10.14 1.73 -16.04
CA ALA A 287 -9.22 2.60 -15.31
C ALA A 287 -9.79 3.01 -13.95
N LEU A 288 -11.07 3.38 -13.90
CA LEU A 288 -11.78 3.76 -12.67
C LEU A 288 -11.88 2.59 -11.69
N ILE A 289 -12.30 1.41 -12.16
CA ILE A 289 -12.37 0.19 -11.34
C ILE A 289 -10.99 -0.16 -10.81
N ASN A 290 -9.95 -0.13 -11.65
CA ASN A 290 -8.59 -0.47 -11.21
C ASN A 290 -8.09 0.51 -10.13
N ASN A 291 -8.24 1.82 -10.33
CA ASN A 291 -7.82 2.82 -9.34
C ASN A 291 -8.62 2.71 -8.04
N PHE A 292 -9.94 2.50 -8.12
CA PHE A 292 -10.79 2.32 -6.95
C PHE A 292 -10.41 1.07 -6.16
N LEU A 293 -10.22 -0.07 -6.83
CA LEU A 293 -9.79 -1.31 -6.19
C LEU A 293 -8.38 -1.17 -5.59
N ASP A 294 -7.46 -0.48 -6.25
CA ASP A 294 -6.11 -0.26 -5.73
C ASP A 294 -6.11 0.61 -4.47
N PHE A 295 -6.91 1.67 -4.47
CA PHE A 295 -7.14 2.52 -3.31
C PHE A 295 -7.80 1.74 -2.16
N TRP A 296 -8.89 1.02 -2.45
CA TRP A 296 -9.62 0.25 -1.44
C TRP A 296 -8.76 -0.85 -0.82
N LEU A 297 -8.01 -1.59 -1.64
CA LEU A 297 -7.13 -2.66 -1.17
C LEU A 297 -6.01 -2.12 -0.26
N SER A 298 -5.55 -0.89 -0.50
CA SER A 298 -4.57 -0.18 0.35
C SER A 298 -5.11 0.12 1.74
N ILE A 299 -6.41 0.45 1.85
CA ILE A 299 -7.09 0.65 3.13
C ILE A 299 -7.39 -0.69 3.80
N ALA A 300 -7.83 -1.68 3.02
CA ALA A 300 -8.22 -3.01 3.50
C ALA A 300 -7.08 -3.74 4.22
N VAL A 301 -5.82 -3.62 3.77
CA VAL A 301 -4.69 -4.26 4.44
C VAL A 301 -4.35 -3.62 5.78
N CYS A 302 -4.49 -2.30 5.89
CA CYS A 302 -4.29 -1.58 7.14
C CYS A 302 -5.38 -1.94 8.15
N ASP A 303 -6.66 -1.96 7.71
CA ASP A 303 -7.77 -2.41 8.55
C ASP A 303 -7.63 -3.89 8.95
N LEU A 304 -7.23 -4.76 8.02
CA LEU A 304 -6.98 -6.17 8.30
C LEU A 304 -5.94 -6.36 9.41
N ALA A 305 -4.80 -5.66 9.28
CA ALA A 305 -3.76 -5.69 10.31
C ALA A 305 -4.31 -5.20 11.65
N GLU A 306 -4.99 -4.05 11.69
CA GLU A 306 -5.58 -3.49 12.92
C GLU A 306 -6.59 -4.46 13.55
N ARG A 307 -7.50 -5.05 12.76
CA ARG A 307 -8.49 -6.02 13.24
C ARG A 307 -7.82 -7.25 13.82
N THR A 308 -6.75 -7.76 13.19
CA THR A 308 -5.99 -8.90 13.72
C THR A 308 -5.28 -8.55 15.03
N GLY A 309 -4.80 -7.31 15.19
CA GLY A 309 -4.31 -6.82 16.49
C GLY A 309 -5.40 -6.77 17.56
N ARG A 310 -6.63 -6.34 17.22
CA ARG A 310 -7.78 -6.37 18.15
C ARG A 310 -8.20 -7.80 18.51
N GLN A 311 -8.10 -8.74 17.57
CA GLN A 311 -8.35 -10.16 17.83
C GLN A 311 -7.40 -10.74 18.87
N THR A 312 -6.16 -10.27 18.96
CA THR A 312 -5.21 -10.68 20.02
C THR A 312 -5.83 -10.47 21.40
N SER A 313 -6.40 -9.29 21.66
CA SER A 313 -7.07 -9.00 22.94
C SER A 313 -8.28 -9.89 23.19
N MET A 314 -9.05 -10.24 22.15
CA MET A 314 -10.20 -11.15 22.29
C MET A 314 -9.78 -12.57 22.63
N ILE A 315 -8.70 -13.06 22.00
CA ILE A 315 -8.14 -14.39 22.30
C ILE A 315 -7.63 -14.43 23.74
N LEU A 316 -6.98 -13.36 24.21
CA LEU A 316 -6.48 -13.28 25.59
C LEU A 316 -7.59 -13.35 26.65
N LYS A 317 -8.83 -12.91 26.33
CA LYS A 317 -9.97 -13.06 27.25
C LYS A 317 -10.35 -14.51 27.50
N LEU A 318 -10.11 -15.41 26.54
CA LEU A 318 -10.41 -16.85 26.70
C LEU A 318 -9.63 -17.50 27.86
N PHE A 319 -8.54 -16.86 28.31
CA PHE A 319 -7.73 -17.35 29.43
C PHE A 319 -8.25 -16.90 30.79
N ASN A 320 -9.02 -15.81 30.87
CA ASN A 320 -9.63 -15.39 32.13
C ASN A 320 -10.73 -16.36 32.59
N ASP A 321 -11.35 -17.08 31.65
CA ASP A 321 -12.42 -18.03 31.93
C ASP A 321 -11.90 -19.41 32.38
N MET A 322 -10.58 -19.59 32.52
CA MET A 322 -9.97 -20.87 32.92
C MET A 322 -9.65 -20.89 34.42
N GLU A 323 -10.42 -21.66 35.21
CA GLU A 323 -10.28 -21.75 36.67
C GLU A 323 -8.99 -22.43 37.18
N ILE A 324 -8.27 -23.17 36.32
CA ILE A 324 -7.14 -24.05 36.72
C ILE A 324 -5.79 -23.50 36.24
N LEU A 325 -5.68 -22.19 35.99
CA LEU A 325 -4.42 -21.62 35.52
C LEU A 325 -3.43 -21.39 36.66
N ASP A 326 -2.15 -21.70 36.44
CA ASP A 326 -1.08 -21.32 37.36
C ASP A 326 -1.02 -19.79 37.51
N LYS A 327 -0.79 -19.29 38.73
CA LYS A 327 -0.80 -17.86 39.08
C LYS A 327 0.20 -17.05 38.25
N GLU A 328 1.38 -17.62 37.95
CA GLU A 328 2.39 -16.92 37.14
C GLU A 328 1.96 -16.78 35.68
N MET A 329 1.23 -17.78 35.17
CA MET A 329 0.70 -17.79 33.82
C MET A 329 -0.48 -16.83 33.69
N GLU A 330 -1.38 -16.82 34.67
CA GLU A 330 -2.52 -15.89 34.74
C GLU A 330 -2.02 -14.45 34.74
N ARG A 331 -1.02 -14.14 35.59
CA ARG A 331 -0.39 -12.83 35.62
C ARG A 331 0.20 -12.43 34.27
N SER A 332 0.83 -13.36 33.56
CA SER A 332 1.45 -13.09 32.25
C SER A 332 0.42 -12.85 31.15
N PHE A 333 -0.72 -13.54 31.18
CA PHE A 333 -1.83 -13.26 30.26
C PHE A 333 -2.52 -11.93 30.58
N ALA A 334 -2.71 -11.61 31.87
CA ALA A 334 -3.26 -10.33 32.30
C ALA A 334 -2.36 -9.17 31.87
N GLU A 335 -1.04 -9.30 32.02
CA GLU A 335 -0.07 -8.32 31.54
C GLU A 335 -0.14 -8.15 30.02
N PHE A 336 -0.25 -9.25 29.27
CA PHE A 336 -0.40 -9.18 27.82
C PHE A 336 -1.72 -8.51 27.42
N ALA A 337 -2.83 -8.86 28.06
CA ALA A 337 -4.13 -8.26 27.78
C ALA A 337 -4.12 -6.74 28.07
N LEU A 338 -3.49 -6.33 29.17
CA LEU A 338 -3.29 -4.93 29.54
C LEU A 338 -2.39 -4.21 28.53
N PHE A 339 -1.31 -4.85 28.08
CA PHE A 339 -0.46 -4.28 27.05
C PHE A 339 -1.23 -4.02 25.74
N CYS A 340 -2.05 -4.97 25.30
CA CYS A 340 -2.87 -4.84 24.10
C CYS A 340 -4.02 -3.81 24.24
N SER A 341 -4.51 -3.57 25.46
CA SER A 341 -5.54 -2.55 25.70
C SER A 341 -4.96 -1.14 25.58
N HIS A 342 -3.73 -0.94 26.10
CA HIS A 342 -3.01 0.32 26.07
C HIS A 342 -2.34 0.62 24.71
N ARG A 343 -1.72 -0.38 24.09
CA ARG A 343 -1.04 -0.23 22.79
C ARG A 343 -1.76 -1.03 21.71
N ARG A 344 -2.37 -0.30 20.77
CA ARG A 344 -3.11 -0.88 19.64
C ARG A 344 -2.31 -0.74 18.35
N LEU A 345 -2.41 -1.74 17.48
CA LEU A 345 -1.89 -1.67 16.12
C LEU A 345 -2.77 -0.71 15.32
N ARG A 346 -2.23 0.47 15.00
CA ARG A 346 -2.92 1.52 14.24
C ARG A 346 -1.98 2.16 13.23
N PHE A 347 -2.54 2.63 12.13
CA PHE A 347 -1.82 3.28 11.04
C PHE A 347 -2.14 4.77 11.04
N HIS A 348 -1.40 5.51 11.88
CA HIS A 348 -1.61 6.94 12.05
C HIS A 348 -0.66 7.71 11.13
N HIS A 349 -1.21 8.29 10.07
CA HIS A 349 -0.43 9.04 9.09
C HIS A 349 -0.40 10.52 9.45
N CYS A 350 0.81 11.09 9.46
CA CYS A 350 1.09 12.51 9.69
C CYS A 350 0.54 13.10 11.01
N GLY A 351 0.11 12.29 11.98
CA GLY A 351 -0.59 12.81 13.16
C GLY A 351 -2.04 13.24 12.90
N LEU A 352 -2.53 13.08 11.66
CA LEU A 352 -3.79 13.69 11.20
C LEU A 352 -4.95 12.69 11.22
N PHE A 353 -4.75 11.49 10.69
CA PHE A 353 -5.82 10.51 10.52
C PHE A 353 -5.34 9.08 10.67
N TYR A 354 -6.30 8.17 10.94
CA TYR A 354 -6.08 6.73 10.96
C TYR A 354 -6.56 6.13 9.64
N VAL A 355 -5.77 5.23 9.07
CA VAL A 355 -6.18 4.49 7.87
C VAL A 355 -6.86 3.19 8.30
N ASN A 356 -8.19 3.17 8.18
CA ASN A 356 -9.04 2.00 8.42
C ASN A 356 -10.31 2.11 7.54
N TYR A 357 -11.21 1.13 7.62
CA TYR A 357 -12.43 1.18 6.79
C TYR A 357 -13.37 2.33 7.10
N GLU A 358 -13.41 2.83 8.33
CA GLU A 358 -14.25 3.97 8.70
C GLU A 358 -13.81 5.22 7.94
N MET A 359 -12.51 5.51 7.97
CA MET A 359 -11.91 6.59 7.19
C MET A 359 -12.05 6.35 5.69
N GLY A 360 -11.85 5.11 5.22
CA GLY A 360 -12.02 4.77 3.80
C GLY A 360 -13.45 5.00 3.30
N PHE A 361 -14.44 4.69 4.12
CA PHE A 361 -15.85 4.96 3.81
C PHE A 361 -16.12 6.47 3.76
N GLN A 362 -15.61 7.25 4.72
CA GLN A 362 -15.73 8.72 4.70
C GLN A 362 -15.10 9.32 3.43
N MET A 363 -13.93 8.83 3.02
CA MET A 363 -13.28 9.27 1.77
C MET A 363 -14.12 8.93 0.53
N LEU A 364 -14.75 7.76 0.50
CA LEU A 364 -15.64 7.37 -0.59
C LEU A 364 -16.86 8.28 -0.68
N VAL A 365 -17.56 8.50 0.44
CA VAL A 365 -18.70 9.43 0.51
C VAL A 365 -18.30 10.82 0.06
N THR A 366 -17.16 11.31 0.55
CA THR A 366 -16.61 12.62 0.16
C THR A 366 -16.33 12.70 -1.33
N SER A 367 -15.79 11.64 -1.94
CA SER A 367 -15.54 11.59 -3.39
C SER A 367 -16.82 11.69 -4.20
N VAL A 368 -17.87 10.97 -3.77
CA VAL A 368 -19.19 11.02 -4.43
C VAL A 368 -19.80 12.42 -4.29
N LEU A 369 -19.71 13.05 -3.12
CA LEU A 369 -20.21 14.40 -2.91
C LEU A 369 -19.50 15.43 -3.80
N TYR A 370 -18.16 15.40 -3.87
CA TYR A 370 -17.41 16.29 -4.76
C TYR A 370 -17.72 16.03 -6.23
N LEU A 371 -17.90 14.77 -6.64
CA LEU A 371 -18.34 14.44 -7.99
C LEU A 371 -19.71 15.05 -8.30
N LEU A 372 -20.68 14.93 -7.38
CA LEU A 372 -22.01 15.53 -7.56
C LEU A 372 -21.93 17.05 -7.68
N PHE A 373 -21.14 17.72 -6.84
CA PHE A 373 -20.93 19.17 -6.94
C PHE A 373 -20.33 19.58 -8.29
N LEU A 374 -19.35 18.83 -8.80
CA LEU A 374 -18.75 19.11 -10.10
C LEU A 374 -19.75 18.93 -11.24
N VAL A 375 -20.56 17.87 -11.21
CA VAL A 375 -21.61 17.62 -12.22
C VAL A 375 -22.70 18.69 -12.17
N GLN A 376 -23.15 19.08 -10.98
CA GLN A 376 -24.13 20.15 -10.81
C GLN A 376 -23.59 21.48 -11.33
N PHE A 377 -22.34 21.82 -11.01
CA PHE A 377 -21.69 23.04 -11.48
C PHE A 377 -21.53 23.05 -13.00
N ASP A 378 -21.18 21.92 -13.62
CA ASP A 378 -21.11 21.79 -15.08
C ASP A 378 -22.48 21.99 -15.73
N TYR A 379 -23.53 21.35 -15.19
CA TYR A 379 -24.90 21.50 -15.71
C TYR A 379 -25.48 22.91 -15.55
N MET A 380 -25.10 23.63 -14.49
CA MET A 380 -25.52 25.03 -14.29
C MET A 380 -24.80 26.03 -15.21
N ASN A 381 -23.67 25.65 -15.81
CA ASN A 381 -22.87 26.51 -16.70
C ASN A 381 -22.92 26.07 -18.18
N LEU A 382 -23.68 25.01 -18.49
CA LEU A 382 -24.09 24.58 -19.84
C LEU A 382 -25.33 25.36 -20.26
#